data_AF-A0A351L8J6-F1
#
_entry.id   AF-A0A351L8J6-F1
#
_cell.length_a   1.000
_cell.length_b   1.000
_cell.length_c   1.000
_cell.angle_alpha   90.00
_cell.angle_beta   90.00
_cell.angle_gamma   90.00
#
_symmetry.space_group_name_H-M   'P 1'
#
loop_
_entity.id
_entity.type
_entity.pdbx_description
1 polymer ?
#
loop_
_entity_poly.entity_id
_entity_poly.type
_entity_poly.pdbx_seq_one_letter_code
_entity_poly.pdbx_strand_id
1 'polypeptide(L)'
;MTQTAKTGRPADLIETADGLDQIIQELKTVEVKDEKLLSLRESFVLMYGDLGQLFRNTAIAISKQDRQGIKSYLVSLKEANNQDKILVQDINRYCAGK
;
A
#
# COMPACT_ATOMS: atom_id res chain seq x y z
N MET A 1 24.95 -11.06 15.44
CA MET A 1 24.20 -11.65 14.31
C MET A 1 23.32 -10.56 13.71
N THR A 2 23.80 -9.90 12.66
CA THR A 2 23.03 -8.85 11.98
C THR A 2 22.03 -9.54 11.06
N GLN A 3 20.77 -9.56 11.47
CA GLN A 3 19.68 -10.06 10.65
C GLN A 3 19.47 -9.02 9.54
N THR A 4 20.21 -9.16 8.44
CA THR A 4 20.02 -8.34 7.25
C THR A 4 18.57 -8.53 6.82
N ALA A 5 17.77 -7.48 6.93
CA ALA A 5 16.44 -7.46 6.32
C ALA A 5 16.64 -7.92 4.88
N LYS A 6 16.03 -9.06 4.50
CA LYS A 6 15.96 -9.49 3.11
C LYS A 6 15.10 -8.45 2.40
N THR A 7 15.69 -7.33 2.01
CA THR A 7 15.07 -6.41 1.07
C THR A 7 14.76 -7.25 -0.17
N GLY A 8 13.47 -7.40 -0.50
CA GLY A 8 13.04 -8.09 -1.71
C GLY A 8 13.83 -7.57 -2.91
N ARG A 9 14.05 -8.41 -3.93
CA ARG A 9 14.77 -7.93 -5.11
C ARG A 9 13.99 -6.74 -5.68
N PRO A 10 14.65 -5.69 -6.20
CA PRO A 10 13.94 -4.53 -6.76
C PRO A 10 12.78 -4.91 -7.69
N ALA A 11 12.96 -5.94 -8.52
CA ALA A 11 11.92 -6.47 -9.40
C ALA A 11 10.66 -6.96 -8.65
N ASP A 12 10.83 -7.69 -7.54
CA ASP A 12 9.70 -8.21 -6.76
C ASP A 12 8.86 -7.06 -6.17
N LEU A 13 9.50 -5.94 -5.81
CA LEU A 13 8.84 -4.73 -5.30
C LEU A 13 8.09 -3.97 -6.41
N ILE A 14 8.64 -3.94 -7.62
CA ILE A 14 7.94 -3.37 -8.78
C ILE A 14 6.70 -4.19 -9.13
N GLU A 15 6.83 -5.52 -9.19
CA GLU A 15 5.69 -6.42 -9.44
C GLU A 15 4.58 -6.24 -8.40
N THR A 16 4.96 -6.07 -7.12
CA THR A 16 4.01 -5.76 -6.04
C THR A 16 3.29 -4.42 -6.29
N ALA A 17 4.02 -3.38 -6.71
CA ALA A 17 3.43 -2.08 -7.02
C ALA A 17 2.48 -2.15 -8.22
N ASP A 18 2.82 -2.92 -9.25
CA ASP A 18 1.97 -3.12 -10.41
C ASP A 18 0.68 -3.90 -10.05
N GLY A 19 0.78 -4.88 -9.15
CA GLY A 19 -0.40 -5.56 -8.59
C GLY A 19 -1.33 -4.61 -7.82
N LEU A 20 -0.77 -3.66 -7.07
CA LEU A 20 -1.58 -2.62 -6.41
C LEU A 20 -2.29 -1.70 -7.43
N ASP A 21 -1.62 -1.35 -8.53
CA ASP A 21 -2.25 -0.57 -9.59
C ASP A 21 -3.43 -1.31 -10.22
N GLN A 22 -3.31 -2.63 -10.41
CA GLN A 22 -4.42 -3.48 -10.88
C GLN A 22 -5.59 -3.46 -9.89
N ILE A 23 -5.33 -3.65 -8.60
CA ILE A 23 -6.35 -3.58 -7.54
C ILE A 23 -7.02 -2.20 -7.52
N ILE A 24 -6.27 -1.11 -7.70
CA ILE A 24 -6.82 0.24 -7.79
C ILE A 24 -7.78 0.37 -8.98
N GLN A 25 -7.43 -0.20 -10.15
CA GLN A 25 -8.33 -0.18 -11.30
C GLN A 25 -9.61 -0.97 -10.99
N GLU A 26 -9.49 -2.16 -10.42
CA GLU A 26 -10.64 -2.98 -10.02
C GLU A 26 -11.54 -2.23 -9.03
N LEU A 27 -10.97 -1.63 -7.97
CA LEU A 27 -11.71 -0.85 -6.98
C LEU A 27 -12.47 0.31 -7.62
N LYS A 28 -11.88 1.02 -8.59
CA LYS A 28 -12.55 2.12 -9.29
C LYS A 28 -13.78 1.67 -10.08
N THR A 29 -13.81 0.42 -10.53
CA THR A 29 -14.99 -0.16 -11.21
C THR A 29 -16.11 -0.57 -10.26
N VAL A 30 -15.85 -0.69 -8.96
CA VAL A 30 -16.88 -1.05 -7.98
C VAL A 30 -17.85 0.13 -7.82
N GLU A 31 -19.05 -0.03 -8.35
CA GLU A 31 -20.13 0.95 -8.20
C GLU A 31 -20.76 0.84 -6.81
N VAL A 32 -20.65 1.92 -6.04
CA VAL A 32 -21.31 2.06 -4.74
C VAL A 32 -22.11 3.36 -4.72
N LYS A 33 -23.37 3.28 -4.30
CA LYS A 33 -24.26 4.45 -4.16
C LYS A 33 -24.24 5.03 -2.75
N ASP A 34 -23.80 4.22 -1.80
CA ASP A 34 -23.69 4.62 -0.41
C ASP A 34 -22.50 5.55 -0.22
N GLU A 35 -22.74 6.75 0.30
CA GLU A 35 -21.72 7.78 0.47
C GLU A 35 -20.54 7.33 1.34
N LYS A 36 -20.80 6.51 2.37
CA LYS A 36 -19.74 6.02 3.24
C LYS A 36 -18.89 4.96 2.53
N LEU A 37 -19.53 4.05 1.78
CA LEU A 37 -18.79 3.08 0.96
C LEU A 37 -18.01 3.77 -0.15
N LEU A 38 -18.54 4.85 -0.74
CA LEU A 38 -17.85 5.64 -1.75
C LEU A 38 -16.57 6.26 -1.18
N SER A 39 -16.67 6.91 -0.02
CA SER A 39 -15.53 7.50 0.69
C SER A 39 -14.48 6.45 1.11
N LEU A 40 -14.92 5.27 1.56
CA LEU A 40 -14.01 4.17 1.90
C LEU A 40 -13.30 3.64 0.65
N ARG A 41 -14.01 3.44 -0.47
CA ARG A 41 -13.43 3.03 -1.75
C ARG A 41 -12.35 4.02 -2.22
N GLU A 42 -12.63 5.32 -2.16
CA GLU A 42 -11.65 6.37 -2.48
C GLU A 42 -10.44 6.33 -1.56
N SER A 43 -10.65 6.08 -0.27
CA SER A 43 -9.56 5.95 0.71
C SER A 43 -8.66 4.75 0.41
N PHE A 44 -9.23 3.59 0.04
CA PHE A 44 -8.45 2.43 -0.41
C PHE A 44 -7.68 2.70 -1.70
N VAL A 45 -8.30 3.38 -2.67
CA VAL A 45 -7.65 3.77 -3.94
C VAL A 45 -6.44 4.65 -3.68
N LEU A 46 -6.56 5.66 -2.82
CA LEU A 46 -5.45 6.55 -2.46
C LEU A 46 -4.34 5.79 -1.74
N MET A 47 -4.69 5.02 -0.71
CA MET A 47 -3.71 4.28 0.09
C MET A 47 -2.95 3.25 -0.74
N TYR A 48 -3.61 2.47 -1.60
CA TYR A 48 -2.91 1.52 -2.46
C TYR A 48 -2.01 2.23 -3.49
N GLY A 49 -2.40 3.42 -3.95
CA GLY A 49 -1.55 4.24 -4.83
C GLY A 49 -0.28 4.70 -4.13
N ASP A 50 -0.41 5.23 -2.92
CA ASP A 50 0.73 5.64 -2.09
C ASP A 50 1.64 4.45 -1.76
N LEU A 51 1.05 3.29 -1.47
CA LEU A 51 1.78 2.06 -1.19
C LEU A 51 2.55 1.55 -2.42
N GLY A 52 1.94 1.60 -3.60
CA GLY A 52 2.61 1.29 -4.87
C GLY A 52 3.81 2.20 -5.13
N GLN A 53 3.65 3.51 -4.89
CA GLN A 53 4.75 4.46 -5.00
C GLN A 53 5.87 4.19 -3.98
N LEU A 54 5.53 3.82 -2.74
CA LEU A 54 6.51 3.44 -1.71
C LEU A 54 7.30 2.19 -2.11
N PHE A 55 6.65 1.18 -2.69
CA PHE A 55 7.34 0.00 -3.19
C PHE A 55 8.31 0.34 -4.33
N ARG A 56 7.88 1.16 -5.30
CA ARG A 56 8.75 1.64 -6.39
C ARG A 56 9.93 2.44 -5.87
N ASN A 57 9.70 3.36 -4.93
CA ASN A 57 10.76 4.15 -4.30
C ASN A 57 11.74 3.26 -3.53
N THR A 58 11.25 2.24 -2.83
CA THR A 58 12.09 1.26 -2.13
C THR A 58 12.95 0.47 -3.13
N ALA A 59 12.39 0.02 -4.25
CA ALA A 59 13.11 -0.67 -5.32
C ALA A 59 14.23 0.19 -5.91
N ILE A 60 13.97 1.48 -6.14
CA ILE A 60 14.96 2.46 -6.61
C ILE A 60 16.07 2.63 -5.57
N ALA A 61 15.72 2.82 -4.30
CA ALA A 61 16.69 2.99 -3.22
C ALA A 61 17.60 1.76 -3.06
N ILE A 62 17.04 0.55 -3.15
CA ILE A 62 17.82 -0.71 -3.15
C ILE A 62 18.76 -0.76 -4.36
N SER A 63 18.26 -0.46 -5.57
CA SER A 63 19.06 -0.47 -6.80
C SER A 63 20.23 0.51 -6.74
N LYS A 64 20.02 1.67 -6.08
CA LYS A 64 21.04 2.70 -5.87
C LYS A 64 21.92 2.47 -4.64
N GLN A 65 21.66 1.41 -3.86
CA GLN A 65 22.30 1.17 -2.55
C GLN A 65 22.15 2.35 -1.58
N ASP A 66 21.08 3.13 -1.70
CA ASP A 66 20.76 4.27 -0.84
C ASP A 66 20.22 3.79 0.51
N ARG A 67 21.13 3.56 1.45
CA ARG A 67 20.80 3.03 2.79
C ARG A 67 19.83 3.92 3.57
N GLN A 68 19.93 5.25 3.40
CA GLN A 68 19.07 6.18 4.11
C GLN A 68 17.67 6.17 3.49
N GLY A 69 17.57 6.16 2.16
CA GLY A 69 16.32 5.99 1.42
C GLY A 69 15.63 4.69 1.81
N ILE A 70 16.34 3.56 1.80
CA ILE A 70 15.80 2.25 2.21
C ILE A 70 15.20 2.33 3.61
N LYS A 71 15.95 2.87 4.58
CA LYS A 71 15.47 2.98 5.97
C LYS A 71 14.23 3.86 6.06
N SER A 72 14.21 4.99 5.36
CA SER A 72 13.07 5.91 5.33
C SER A 72 11.83 5.24 4.75
N TYR A 73 11.95 4.59 3.59
CA TYR A 73 10.81 3.95 2.94
C TYR A 73 10.30 2.72 3.72
N LEU A 74 11.16 1.99 4.43
CA LEU A 74 10.70 0.91 5.32
C LEU A 74 9.87 1.43 6.50
N VAL A 75 10.18 2.62 7.03
CA VAL A 75 9.34 3.28 8.05
C VAL A 75 7.99 3.66 7.45
N SER A 76 7.98 4.30 6.29
CA SER A 76 6.74 4.66 5.60
C SER A 76 5.88 3.44 5.23
N LEU A 77 6.49 2.34 4.80
CA LEU A 77 5.78 1.07 4.55
C LEU A 77 5.13 0.52 5.82
N LYS A 78 5.80 0.62 6.97
CA LYS A 78 5.22 0.21 8.25
C LYS A 78 4.02 1.09 8.64
N GLU A 79 4.09 2.38 8.37
CA GLU A 79 2.99 3.31 8.62
C GLU A 79 1.80 3.04 7.69
N ALA A 80 2.05 2.85 6.39
CA ALA A 80 1.02 2.47 5.42
C ALA A 80 0.31 1.16 5.80
N ASN A 81 1.04 0.15 6.28
CA ASN A 81 0.45 -1.09 6.78
C ASN A 81 -0.45 -0.90 8.02
N ASN A 82 -0.20 0.13 8.84
CA ASN A 82 -1.11 0.45 9.93
C ASN A 82 -2.37 1.15 9.42
N GLN A 83 -2.24 2.02 8.42
CA GLN A 83 -3.39 2.68 7.78
C GLN A 83 -4.30 1.67 7.08
N ASP A 84 -3.75 0.68 6.38
CA ASP A 84 -4.50 -0.42 5.76
C ASP A 84 -5.36 -1.16 6.78
N LYS A 85 -4.78 -1.54 7.92
CA LYS A 85 -5.53 -2.20 9.00
C LYS A 85 -6.69 -1.36 9.53
N ILE A 86 -6.49 -0.05 9.65
CA ILE A 86 -7.55 0.87 10.10
C ILE A 86 -8.68 0.93 9.07
N LEU A 87 -8.36 1.10 7.79
CA LEU A 87 -9.36 1.14 6.71
C LEU A 87 -10.14 -0.18 6.61
N VAL A 88 -9.45 -1.33 6.72
CA VAL A 88 -10.08 -2.66 6.76
C VAL A 88 -11.01 -2.80 7.97
N GLN A 89 -10.61 -2.32 9.14
CA GLN A 89 -11.49 -2.32 10.33
C GLN A 89 -12.72 -1.42 10.13
N ASP A 90 -12.55 -0.26 9.52
CA ASP A 90 -13.62 0.70 9.32
C ASP A 90 -14.67 0.20 8.32
N ILE A 91 -14.25 -0.39 7.19
CA ILE A 91 -15.20 -0.99 6.25
C ILE A 91 -15.91 -2.20 6.87
N ASN A 92 -15.21 -3.05 7.62
CA ASN A 92 -15.82 -4.20 8.29
C ASN A 92 -16.82 -3.76 9.36
N ARG A 93 -16.49 -2.76 10.18
CA ARG A 93 -17.41 -2.21 11.19
C ARG A 93 -18.64 -1.61 10.53
N TYR A 94 -18.45 -0.88 9.44
CA TYR A 94 -19.56 -0.28 8.71
C TYR A 94 -20.49 -1.34 8.10
N CYS A 95 -19.93 -2.37 7.47
CA CYS A 95 -20.71 -3.45 6.86
C CYS A 95 -21.37 -4.37 7.89
N ALA A 96 -20.77 -4.60 9.06
CA ALA A 96 -21.36 -5.42 10.12
C ALA A 96 -22.43 -4.68 10.95
N GLY A 97 -22.46 -3.35 10.88
CA GLY A 97 -23.49 -2.51 11.50
C GLY A 97 -24.69 -2.23 10.59
N LYS A 98 -24.64 -2.69 9.33
CA LYS A 98 -25.79 -2.79 8.42
C LYS A 98 -26.48 -4.13 8.61
#